data_AF-A0A0Q8RFN3-F1
#
_entry.id   AF-A0A0Q8RFN3-F1
#
_cell.length_a   1.000
_cell.length_b   1.000
_cell.length_c   1.000
_cell.angle_alpha   90.00
_cell.angle_beta   90.00
_cell.angle_gamma   90.00
#
_symmetry.space_group_name_H-M   'P 1'
#
loop_
_entity.id
_entity.type
_entity.pdbx_description
1 polymer ?
#
loop_
_entity_poly.entity_id
_entity_poly.type
_entity_poly.pdbx_seq_one_letter_code
_entity_poly.pdbx_strand_id
1 'polypeptide(L)'
;MSELDQLEAMFRARPANLSIEQRRVACDELAERYPTAPDVQVTPVIANGVPAEWTSTPAARDDGVILYLHGGGFVSGSLASHRHFVSELGRAAEMKTLALEYRLAPEFPFPHALEDAINGYKYLLDCSRQVTVAGDSAGAGLAAAMLVRLRELGLPQPKGVVLFSPWADMSISADSYTRNAERDPVLNRELMQFLAAQYLAGQPRNTPLASPAFADLRGIAPLTIFVGATETLLDDAIALARSATLADVQVRLEIWPKMFHFWPNYYPQLAEGKNALDMAGTILRQAVSTKLISRPHALA
;
A
#
# COMPACT_ATOMS: atom_id res chain seq x y z
N MET A 1 -12.98 -7.44 -26.85
CA MET A 1 -12.02 -7.65 -25.74
C MET A 1 -12.37 -6.61 -24.69
N SER A 2 -12.74 -7.03 -23.48
CA SER A 2 -13.13 -6.10 -22.40
C SER A 2 -11.92 -5.25 -21.95
N GLU A 3 -12.15 -4.16 -21.21
CA GLU A 3 -11.08 -3.34 -20.62
C GLU A 3 -10.12 -4.19 -19.77
N LEU A 4 -10.70 -5.10 -18.97
CA LEU A 4 -9.96 -6.07 -18.17
C LEU A 4 -9.09 -6.98 -19.05
N ASP A 5 -9.66 -7.59 -20.10
CA ASP A 5 -8.90 -8.49 -20.98
C ASP A 5 -7.70 -7.78 -21.67
N GLN A 6 -7.86 -6.50 -22.04
CA GLN A 6 -6.78 -5.71 -22.64
C GLN A 6 -5.64 -5.47 -21.66
N LEU A 7 -5.98 -5.20 -20.39
CA LEU A 7 -5.01 -5.06 -19.31
C LEU A 7 -4.27 -6.36 -19.02
N GLU A 8 -4.99 -7.47 -18.91
CA GLU A 8 -4.38 -8.78 -18.69
C GLU A 8 -3.43 -9.15 -19.84
N ALA A 9 -3.85 -8.91 -21.09
CA ALA A 9 -3.01 -9.15 -22.27
C ALA A 9 -1.74 -8.30 -22.25
N MET A 10 -1.83 -7.03 -21.85
CA MET A 10 -0.67 -6.15 -21.70
C MET A 10 0.35 -6.71 -20.70
N PHE A 11 -0.10 -7.19 -19.54
CA PHE A 11 0.82 -7.75 -18.55
C PHE A 11 1.43 -9.07 -18.99
N ARG A 12 0.64 -9.96 -19.61
CA ARG A 12 1.13 -11.24 -20.13
C ARG A 12 2.15 -11.07 -21.27
N ALA A 13 2.13 -9.93 -21.96
CA ALA A 13 3.11 -9.59 -23.00
C ALA A 13 4.45 -9.09 -22.41
N ARG A 14 4.53 -8.80 -21.10
CA ARG A 14 5.79 -8.35 -20.48
C ARG A 14 6.80 -9.49 -20.42
N PRO A 15 8.11 -9.20 -20.57
CA PRO A 15 9.14 -10.21 -20.37
C PRO A 15 9.10 -10.77 -18.94
N ALA A 16 9.14 -12.10 -18.80
CA ALA A 16 9.07 -12.77 -17.49
C ALA A 16 10.26 -12.41 -16.58
N ASN A 17 11.45 -12.25 -17.17
CA ASN A 17 12.72 -12.12 -16.45
C ASN A 17 13.34 -10.73 -16.67
N LEU A 18 12.83 -9.75 -15.94
CA LEU A 18 13.43 -8.42 -15.88
C LEU A 18 14.45 -8.34 -14.74
N SER A 19 15.62 -7.75 -15.03
CA SER A 19 16.56 -7.27 -14.01
C SER A 19 15.92 -6.19 -13.14
N ILE A 20 16.50 -5.88 -11.99
CA ILE A 20 15.97 -4.84 -11.07
C ILE A 20 15.92 -3.48 -11.77
N GLU A 21 16.94 -3.12 -12.53
CA GLU A 21 16.98 -1.86 -13.26
C GLU A 21 15.88 -1.80 -14.34
N GLN A 22 15.68 -2.87 -15.11
CA GLN A 22 14.58 -2.94 -16.06
C GLN A 22 13.20 -2.87 -15.39
N ARG A 23 13.05 -3.41 -14.17
CA ARG A 23 11.81 -3.28 -13.39
C ARG A 23 11.56 -1.85 -12.95
N ARG A 24 12.60 -1.13 -12.50
CA ARG A 24 12.51 0.29 -12.14
C ARG A 24 12.04 1.13 -13.32
N VAL A 25 12.69 0.96 -14.48
CA VAL A 25 12.28 1.63 -15.73
C VAL A 25 10.83 1.30 -16.10
N ALA A 26 10.47 0.01 -16.14
CA ALA A 26 9.11 -0.41 -16.50
C ALA A 26 8.02 0.07 -15.50
N CYS A 27 8.38 0.27 -14.23
CA CYS A 27 7.49 0.90 -13.24
C CYS A 27 7.32 2.40 -13.54
N ASP A 28 8.39 3.11 -13.87
CA ASP A 28 8.33 4.56 -14.13
C ASP A 28 7.67 4.90 -15.47
N GLU A 29 7.78 4.04 -16.48
CA GLU A 29 7.04 4.15 -17.76
C GLU A 29 5.51 4.20 -17.56
N LEU A 30 5.02 3.71 -16.41
CA LEU A 30 3.61 3.83 -16.04
C LEU A 30 3.17 5.30 -15.95
N ALA A 31 4.07 6.20 -15.53
CA ALA A 31 3.80 7.63 -15.42
C ALA A 31 3.60 8.30 -16.79
N GLU A 32 4.22 7.75 -17.85
CA GLU A 32 3.99 8.21 -19.23
C GLU A 32 2.61 7.78 -19.73
N ARG A 33 2.18 6.57 -19.35
CA ARG A 33 0.89 6.02 -19.76
C ARG A 33 -0.29 6.63 -19.01
N TYR A 34 -0.12 6.90 -17.72
CA TYR A 34 -1.13 7.55 -16.88
C TYR A 34 -0.54 8.84 -16.30
N PRO A 35 -0.60 9.95 -17.04
CA PRO A 35 -0.06 11.21 -16.56
C PRO A 35 -0.86 11.71 -15.36
N THR A 36 -0.19 12.45 -14.49
CA THR A 36 -0.85 13.17 -13.39
C THR A 36 -1.81 14.22 -13.95
N ALA A 37 -3.00 14.34 -13.35
CA ALA A 37 -3.99 15.32 -13.78
C ALA A 37 -3.44 16.76 -13.66
N PRO A 38 -3.77 17.66 -14.61
CA PRO A 38 -3.13 18.98 -14.73
C PRO A 38 -3.44 19.95 -13.58
N ASP A 39 -4.48 19.69 -12.79
CA ASP A 39 -4.87 20.49 -11.64
C ASP A 39 -4.23 20.02 -10.32
N VAL A 40 -3.42 18.95 -10.36
CA VAL A 40 -2.68 18.46 -9.20
C VAL A 40 -1.46 19.34 -8.98
N GLN A 41 -1.34 19.88 -7.77
CA GLN A 41 -0.11 20.54 -7.32
C GLN A 41 0.83 19.51 -6.68
N VAL A 42 2.09 19.53 -7.09
CA VAL A 42 3.15 18.64 -6.59
C VAL A 42 4.25 19.48 -5.96
N THR A 43 4.56 19.20 -4.70
CA THR A 43 5.59 19.93 -3.95
C THR A 43 6.58 18.94 -3.32
N PRO A 44 7.83 18.86 -3.84
CA PRO A 44 8.87 18.04 -3.22
C PRO A 44 9.19 18.49 -1.79
N VAL A 45 9.52 17.54 -0.92
CA VAL A 45 9.90 17.81 0.47
C VAL A 45 10.85 16.74 0.99
N ILE A 46 11.63 17.06 2.03
CA ILE A 46 12.39 16.08 2.80
C ILE A 46 11.65 15.84 4.13
N ALA A 47 10.96 14.71 4.23
CA ALA A 47 10.18 14.31 5.41
C ALA A 47 11.08 13.58 6.42
N ASN A 48 11.66 14.32 7.38
CA ASN A 48 12.60 13.79 8.38
C ASN A 48 13.73 12.94 7.78
N GLY A 49 14.37 13.46 6.74
CA GLY A 49 15.48 12.81 6.05
C GLY A 49 15.08 11.89 4.89
N VAL A 50 13.79 11.69 4.66
CA VAL A 50 13.27 10.87 3.55
C VAL A 50 12.78 11.78 2.43
N PRO A 51 13.29 11.64 1.18
CA PRO A 51 12.71 12.35 0.05
C PRO A 51 11.24 11.96 -0.14
N ALA A 52 10.40 12.95 -0.38
CA ALA A 52 8.96 12.77 -0.44
C ALA A 52 8.35 13.85 -1.35
N GLU A 53 7.06 13.70 -1.66
CA GLU A 53 6.29 14.77 -2.29
C GLU A 53 4.91 14.90 -1.67
N TRP A 54 4.50 16.16 -1.55
CA TRP A 54 3.11 16.50 -1.34
C TRP A 54 2.38 16.50 -2.67
N THR A 55 1.21 15.85 -2.73
CA THR A 55 0.23 16.11 -3.80
C THR A 55 -1.04 16.70 -3.20
N SER A 56 -1.64 17.64 -3.92
CA SER A 56 -2.92 18.24 -3.54
C SER A 56 -3.74 18.61 -4.76
N THR A 57 -5.06 18.59 -4.60
CA THR A 57 -6.03 18.98 -5.63
C THR A 57 -6.90 20.12 -5.10
N PRO A 58 -7.67 20.84 -5.95
CA PRO A 58 -8.58 21.88 -5.48
C PRO A 58 -9.66 21.39 -4.50
N ALA A 59 -9.92 20.08 -4.46
CA ALA A 59 -10.85 19.46 -3.51
C ALA A 59 -10.24 19.20 -2.12
N ALA A 60 -8.92 19.33 -1.97
CA ALA A 60 -8.24 18.98 -0.72
C ALA A 60 -8.60 19.95 0.42
N ARG A 61 -8.87 19.37 1.58
CA ARG A 61 -9.16 20.07 2.84
C ARG A 61 -7.96 19.98 3.78
N ASP A 62 -7.89 20.88 4.75
CA ASP A 62 -6.81 20.92 5.75
C ASP A 62 -7.13 20.12 7.05
N ASP A 63 -8.10 19.20 7.00
CA ASP A 63 -8.57 18.42 8.15
C ASP A 63 -8.00 16.99 8.23
N GLY A 64 -7.20 16.57 7.24
CA GLY A 64 -6.57 15.26 7.19
C GLY A 64 -5.47 15.16 6.13
N VAL A 65 -4.60 14.15 6.29
CA VAL A 65 -3.54 13.81 5.33
C VAL A 65 -3.45 12.31 5.13
N ILE A 66 -3.11 11.89 3.91
CA ILE A 66 -2.78 10.49 3.60
C ILE A 66 -1.25 10.37 3.48
N LEU A 67 -0.63 9.53 4.32
CA LEU A 67 0.70 9.00 4.04
C LEU A 67 0.57 7.85 3.04
N TYR A 68 1.26 7.93 1.90
CA TYR A 68 1.26 6.86 0.91
C TYR A 68 2.60 6.15 0.82
N LEU A 69 2.57 4.81 0.87
CA LEU A 69 3.72 3.93 0.70
C LEU A 69 3.52 3.09 -0.56
N HIS A 70 4.33 3.34 -1.59
CA HIS A 70 4.17 2.73 -2.91
C HIS A 70 4.52 1.24 -2.95
N GLY A 71 3.98 0.51 -3.93
CA GLY A 71 4.39 -0.86 -4.24
C GLY A 71 5.65 -0.95 -5.07
N GLY A 72 5.92 -2.13 -5.64
CA GLY A 72 7.15 -2.41 -6.41
C GLY A 72 8.10 -3.41 -5.72
N GLY A 73 7.56 -4.25 -4.83
CA GLY A 73 8.30 -5.41 -4.32
C GLY A 73 9.52 -5.06 -3.46
N PHE A 74 9.56 -3.85 -2.88
CA PHE A 74 10.71 -3.28 -2.17
C PHE A 74 11.96 -3.02 -3.04
N VAL A 75 11.92 -3.24 -4.35
CA VAL A 75 13.08 -3.05 -5.25
C VAL A 75 12.85 -2.01 -6.36
N SER A 76 11.59 -1.69 -6.65
CA SER A 76 11.16 -0.71 -7.65
C SER A 76 9.97 0.10 -7.13
N GLY A 77 9.39 0.92 -8.01
CA GLY A 77 8.45 1.97 -7.62
C GLY A 77 9.19 3.25 -7.26
N SER A 78 8.46 4.35 -7.32
CA SER A 78 8.95 5.71 -7.16
C SER A 78 7.78 6.66 -6.94
N LEU A 79 8.07 7.90 -6.57
CA LEU A 79 7.07 8.97 -6.58
C LEU A 79 6.44 9.12 -7.97
N ALA A 80 7.23 9.09 -9.04
CA ALA A 80 6.74 9.27 -10.40
C ALA A 80 5.75 8.18 -10.82
N SER A 81 6.10 6.91 -10.60
CA SER A 81 5.30 5.74 -11.01
C SER A 81 3.92 5.65 -10.35
N HIS A 82 3.74 6.25 -9.16
CA HIS A 82 2.49 6.17 -8.40
C HIS A 82 1.74 7.51 -8.33
N ARG A 83 2.33 8.62 -8.79
CA ARG A 83 1.77 9.97 -8.61
C ARG A 83 0.33 10.12 -9.12
N HIS A 84 0.00 9.52 -10.26
CA HIS A 84 -1.35 9.60 -10.84
C HIS A 84 -2.40 8.92 -9.95
N PHE A 85 -2.04 7.78 -9.33
CA PHE A 85 -2.92 7.08 -8.42
C PHE A 85 -3.00 7.79 -7.06
N VAL A 86 -1.85 8.18 -6.50
CA VAL A 86 -1.77 8.84 -5.19
C VAL A 86 -2.54 10.15 -5.19
N SER A 87 -2.36 10.99 -6.21
CA SER A 87 -3.07 12.26 -6.32
C SER A 87 -4.58 12.07 -6.52
N GLU A 88 -5.00 11.06 -7.26
CA GLU A 88 -6.42 10.76 -7.45
C GLU A 88 -7.06 10.15 -6.19
N LEU A 89 -6.33 9.33 -5.43
CA LEU A 89 -6.76 8.88 -4.11
C LEU A 89 -6.94 10.07 -3.15
N GLY A 90 -5.99 11.02 -3.17
CA GLY A 90 -6.10 12.29 -2.45
C GLY A 90 -7.35 13.08 -2.85
N ARG A 91 -7.65 13.16 -4.15
CA ARG A 91 -8.88 13.78 -4.67
C ARG A 91 -10.13 13.10 -4.14
N ALA A 92 -10.21 11.76 -4.22
CA ALA A 92 -11.37 11.00 -3.74
C ALA A 92 -11.57 11.10 -2.22
N ALA A 93 -10.47 11.27 -1.47
CA ALA A 93 -10.51 11.48 -0.03
C ALA A 93 -10.72 12.95 0.38
N GLU A 94 -10.65 13.91 -0.55
CA GLU A 94 -10.58 15.35 -0.27
C GLU A 94 -9.41 15.72 0.66
N MET A 95 -8.25 15.05 0.50
CA MET A 95 -7.06 15.24 1.34
C MET A 95 -5.81 15.51 0.52
N LYS A 96 -4.84 16.17 1.16
CA LYS A 96 -3.45 16.17 0.71
C LYS A 96 -2.84 14.79 0.93
N THR A 97 -1.89 14.40 0.08
CA THR A 97 -1.10 13.19 0.27
C THR A 97 0.37 13.54 0.46
N LEU A 98 1.07 12.79 1.30
CA LEU A 98 2.52 12.72 1.33
C LEU A 98 2.93 11.32 0.86
N ALA A 99 3.56 11.21 -0.30
CA ALA A 99 4.17 9.97 -0.75
C ALA A 99 5.67 9.99 -0.42
N LEU A 100 6.22 8.84 0.01
CA LEU A 100 7.64 8.71 0.34
C LEU A 100 8.39 8.00 -0.79
N GLU A 101 9.56 8.53 -1.15
CA GLU A 101 10.59 7.83 -1.93
C GLU A 101 11.47 7.07 -0.94
N TYR A 102 10.92 6.02 -0.32
CA TYR A 102 11.62 5.24 0.69
C TYR A 102 12.74 4.39 0.05
N ARG A 103 13.79 4.10 0.82
CA ARG A 103 14.95 3.36 0.32
C ARG A 103 14.58 1.94 -0.13
N LEU A 104 15.13 1.54 -1.28
CA LEU A 104 14.83 0.26 -1.94
C LEU A 104 16.00 -0.72 -1.84
N ALA A 105 15.64 -2.01 -1.83
CA ALA A 105 16.57 -3.11 -1.98
C ALA A 105 17.00 -3.27 -3.46
N PRO A 106 18.17 -3.87 -3.73
CA PRO A 106 19.10 -4.48 -2.78
C PRO A 106 20.07 -3.49 -2.12
N GLU A 107 20.12 -2.23 -2.56
CA GLU A 107 21.04 -1.22 -2.03
C GLU A 107 20.76 -0.95 -0.55
N PHE A 108 19.48 -0.95 -0.18
CA PHE A 108 19.00 -0.74 1.17
C PHE A 108 17.96 -1.82 1.53
N PRO A 109 18.41 -3.02 1.96
CA PRO A 109 17.51 -4.11 2.33
C PRO A 109 16.72 -3.80 3.62
N PHE A 110 15.86 -4.71 4.05
CA PHE A 110 15.18 -4.63 5.34
C PHE A 110 16.19 -4.34 6.48
N PRO A 111 15.91 -3.39 7.41
CA PRO A 111 14.64 -2.69 7.63
C PRO A 111 14.58 -1.26 7.08
N HIS A 112 15.43 -0.84 6.13
CA HIS A 112 15.56 0.57 5.76
C HIS A 112 14.25 1.23 5.29
N ALA A 113 13.45 0.54 4.46
CA ALA A 113 12.14 1.03 4.04
C ALA A 113 11.19 1.30 5.23
N LEU A 114 11.26 0.46 6.27
CA LEU A 114 10.45 0.62 7.49
C LEU A 114 10.89 1.82 8.32
N GLU A 115 12.21 2.03 8.44
CA GLU A 115 12.74 3.22 9.10
C GLU A 115 12.26 4.51 8.41
N ASP A 116 12.28 4.51 7.08
CA ASP A 116 11.84 5.66 6.28
C ASP A 116 10.34 5.92 6.41
N ALA A 117 9.53 4.86 6.40
CA ALA A 117 8.08 4.97 6.65
C ALA A 117 7.78 5.60 8.02
N ILE A 118 8.50 5.18 9.06
CA ILE A 118 8.36 5.75 10.42
C ILE A 118 8.80 7.21 10.45
N ASN A 119 9.89 7.57 9.77
CA ASN A 119 10.38 8.95 9.71
C ASN A 119 9.38 9.87 8.98
N GLY A 120 8.83 9.43 7.86
CA GLY A 120 7.78 10.14 7.14
C GLY A 120 6.50 10.28 7.97
N TYR A 121 6.11 9.25 8.73
CA TYR A 121 4.97 9.34 9.64
C TYR A 121 5.22 10.33 10.79
N LYS A 122 6.41 10.33 11.41
CA LYS A 122 6.78 11.32 12.43
C LYS A 122 6.75 12.74 11.89
N TYR A 123 7.24 12.95 10.66
CA TYR A 123 7.16 14.25 9.99
C TYR A 123 5.71 14.72 9.85
N LEU A 124 4.78 13.81 9.53
CA LEU A 124 3.36 14.14 9.47
C LEU A 124 2.76 14.43 10.84
N LEU A 125 3.18 13.77 11.92
CA LEU A 125 2.69 14.06 13.27
C LEU A 125 2.99 15.49 13.72
N ASP A 126 4.10 16.08 13.23
CA ASP A 126 4.45 17.48 13.49
C ASP A 126 3.58 18.45 12.66
N CYS A 127 3.07 18.00 11.51
CA CYS A 127 2.24 18.80 10.61
C CYS A 127 0.73 18.66 10.87
N SER A 128 0.27 17.48 11.30
CA SER A 128 -1.14 17.12 11.44
C SER A 128 -1.32 15.95 12.39
N ARG A 129 -2.36 16.00 13.24
CA ARG A 129 -2.76 14.87 14.09
C ARG A 129 -3.78 13.93 13.44
N GLN A 130 -4.20 14.26 12.22
CA GLN A 130 -5.26 13.58 11.46
C GLN A 130 -4.65 12.82 10.28
N VAL A 131 -3.69 11.94 10.59
CA VAL A 131 -2.98 11.14 9.60
C VAL A 131 -3.74 9.85 9.31
N THR A 132 -3.94 9.55 8.04
CA THR A 132 -4.35 8.24 7.53
C THR A 132 -3.20 7.65 6.73
N VAL A 133 -3.20 6.33 6.54
CA VAL A 133 -2.14 5.63 5.80
C VAL A 133 -2.75 4.83 4.67
N ALA A 134 -2.13 4.87 3.51
CA ALA A 134 -2.44 3.99 2.41
C ALA A 134 -1.16 3.41 1.79
N GLY A 135 -1.29 2.27 1.14
CA GLY A 135 -0.21 1.71 0.34
C GLY A 135 -0.70 0.54 -0.48
N ASP A 136 0.12 0.10 -1.42
CA ASP A 136 -0.17 -1.02 -2.29
C ASP A 136 0.95 -2.07 -2.27
N SER A 137 0.61 -3.34 -2.46
CA SER A 137 1.58 -4.42 -2.63
C SER A 137 2.61 -4.47 -1.48
N ALA A 138 3.90 -4.33 -1.78
CA ALA A 138 4.98 -4.16 -0.81
C ALA A 138 4.76 -2.97 0.15
N GLY A 139 4.31 -1.82 -0.36
CA GLY A 139 4.01 -0.63 0.45
C GLY A 139 2.82 -0.82 1.38
N ALA A 140 1.85 -1.66 1.00
CA ALA A 140 0.77 -2.07 1.90
C ALA A 140 1.28 -3.00 3.04
N GLY A 141 2.17 -3.94 2.72
CA GLY A 141 2.89 -4.71 3.74
C GLY A 141 3.72 -3.83 4.67
N LEU A 142 4.43 -2.85 4.10
CA LEU A 142 5.22 -1.85 4.82
C LEU A 142 4.35 -1.02 5.75
N ALA A 143 3.16 -0.58 5.30
CA ALA A 143 2.20 0.13 6.12
C ALA A 143 1.80 -0.71 7.34
N ALA A 144 1.44 -1.99 7.15
CA ALA A 144 1.07 -2.87 8.26
C ALA A 144 2.24 -3.06 9.26
N ALA A 145 3.47 -3.26 8.78
CA ALA A 145 4.66 -3.34 9.62
C ALA A 145 4.94 -2.03 10.38
N MET A 146 4.73 -0.89 9.72
CA MET A 146 4.86 0.43 10.34
C MET A 146 3.87 0.59 11.50
N LEU A 147 2.60 0.17 11.37
CA LEU A 147 1.62 0.27 12.46
C LEU A 147 2.07 -0.47 13.73
N VAL A 148 2.58 -1.69 13.55
CA VAL A 148 3.16 -2.51 14.62
C VAL A 148 4.29 -1.75 15.29
N ARG A 149 5.20 -1.18 14.50
CA ARG A 149 6.36 -0.44 15.02
C ARG A 149 5.99 0.88 15.68
N LEU A 150 4.98 1.60 15.18
CA LEU A 150 4.45 2.81 15.82
C LEU A 150 3.93 2.49 17.23
N ARG A 151 3.20 1.38 17.39
CA ARG A 151 2.72 0.93 18.70
C ARG A 151 3.88 0.61 19.64
N GLU A 152 4.88 -0.14 19.18
CA GLU A 152 6.07 -0.45 20.00
C GLU A 152 6.83 0.79 20.46
N LEU A 153 6.84 1.84 19.64
CA LEU A 153 7.46 3.14 19.95
C LEU A 153 6.56 4.04 20.80
N GLY A 154 5.34 3.63 21.14
CA GLY A 154 4.37 4.46 21.87
C GLY A 154 3.85 5.66 21.06
N LEU A 155 3.96 5.62 19.73
CA LEU A 155 3.49 6.68 18.85
C LEU A 155 1.99 6.55 18.55
N PRO A 156 1.26 7.67 18.33
CA PRO A 156 -0.13 7.63 17.94
C PRO A 156 -0.35 6.82 16.65
N GLN A 157 -1.33 5.93 16.66
CA GLN A 157 -1.80 5.23 15.47
C GLN A 157 -2.53 6.17 14.51
N PRO A 158 -2.51 5.91 13.19
CA PRO A 158 -3.27 6.68 12.22
C PRO A 158 -4.77 6.50 12.43
N LYS A 159 -5.57 7.43 11.91
CA LYS A 159 -7.03 7.43 12.03
C LYS A 159 -7.69 6.32 11.22
N GLY A 160 -7.06 5.90 10.13
CA GLY A 160 -7.52 4.83 9.27
C GLY A 160 -6.42 4.37 8.33
N VAL A 161 -6.53 3.13 7.87
CA VAL A 161 -5.54 2.48 7.01
C VAL A 161 -6.24 1.78 5.86
N VAL A 162 -5.78 2.05 4.63
CA VAL A 162 -6.21 1.33 3.42
C VAL A 162 -5.03 0.60 2.80
N LEU A 163 -5.15 -0.70 2.63
CA LEU A 163 -4.13 -1.58 2.06
C LEU A 163 -4.65 -2.16 0.74
N PHE A 164 -3.99 -1.88 -0.37
CA PHE A 164 -4.30 -2.48 -1.66
C PHE A 164 -3.38 -3.68 -1.91
N SER A 165 -3.95 -4.86 -2.12
CA SER A 165 -3.24 -6.08 -2.49
C SER A 165 -1.99 -6.35 -1.63
N PRO A 166 -2.10 -6.38 -0.28
CA PRO A 166 -0.95 -6.37 0.61
C PRO A 166 -0.07 -7.61 0.43
N TRP A 167 1.23 -7.40 0.24
CA TRP A 167 2.23 -8.45 0.38
C TRP A 167 2.71 -8.50 1.83
N ALA A 168 2.17 -9.45 2.59
CA ALA A 168 2.33 -9.50 4.05
C ALA A 168 3.05 -10.76 4.55
N ASP A 169 3.38 -11.70 3.65
CA ASP A 169 4.10 -12.93 3.96
C ASP A 169 5.26 -13.17 2.97
N MET A 170 6.49 -12.90 3.41
CA MET A 170 7.71 -13.15 2.64
C MET A 170 8.06 -14.65 2.52
N SER A 171 7.36 -15.55 3.24
CA SER A 171 7.53 -17.00 3.13
C SER A 171 7.03 -17.54 1.79
N ILE A 172 6.06 -16.85 1.19
CA ILE A 172 5.43 -17.20 -0.08
C ILE A 172 4.78 -18.60 0.02
N SER A 173 4.20 -18.88 1.19
CA SER A 173 3.67 -20.20 1.54
C SER A 173 2.20 -20.40 1.18
N ALA A 174 1.48 -19.32 0.90
CA ALA A 174 0.03 -19.37 0.72
C ALA A 174 -0.41 -20.14 -0.54
N ASP A 175 -1.59 -20.76 -0.48
CA ASP A 175 -2.12 -21.62 -1.55
C ASP A 175 -2.46 -20.84 -2.83
N SER A 176 -2.85 -19.56 -2.70
CA SER A 176 -3.14 -18.69 -3.84
C SER A 176 -1.97 -18.54 -4.80
N TYR A 177 -0.72 -18.64 -4.34
CA TYR A 177 0.45 -18.65 -5.25
C TYR A 177 0.44 -19.81 -6.24
N THR A 178 -0.23 -20.92 -5.93
CA THR A 178 -0.39 -22.06 -6.83
C THR A 178 -1.75 -22.01 -7.52
N ARG A 179 -2.83 -21.81 -6.76
CA ARG A 179 -4.21 -21.81 -7.26
C ARG A 179 -4.49 -20.68 -8.27
N ASN A 180 -3.84 -19.53 -8.11
CA ASN A 180 -4.00 -18.38 -8.98
C ASN A 180 -2.81 -18.16 -9.94
N ALA A 181 -1.84 -19.08 -10.01
CA ALA A 181 -0.64 -18.90 -10.83
C ALA A 181 -0.93 -18.57 -12.31
N GLU A 182 -1.92 -19.23 -12.91
CA GLU A 182 -2.33 -18.97 -14.31
C GLU A 182 -3.30 -17.79 -14.45
N ARG A 183 -3.92 -17.38 -13.34
CA ARG A 183 -4.97 -16.36 -13.30
C ARG A 183 -4.43 -14.97 -13.04
N ASP A 184 -3.32 -14.86 -12.30
CA ASP A 184 -2.65 -13.59 -12.03
C ASP A 184 -1.77 -13.22 -13.23
N PRO A 185 -2.07 -12.13 -13.95
CA PRO A 185 -1.26 -11.72 -15.09
C PRO A 185 -0.03 -10.90 -14.66
N VAL A 186 0.05 -10.46 -13.40
CA VAL A 186 1.07 -9.51 -12.90
C VAL A 186 2.14 -10.22 -12.07
N LEU A 187 1.71 -11.10 -11.16
CA LEU A 187 2.59 -11.73 -10.18
C LEU A 187 2.66 -13.25 -10.37
N ASN A 188 3.81 -13.81 -10.01
CA ASN A 188 4.00 -15.25 -9.92
C ASN A 188 4.94 -15.61 -8.78
N ARG A 189 4.95 -16.89 -8.39
CA ARG A 189 5.75 -17.39 -7.26
C ARG A 189 7.24 -17.11 -7.40
N GLU A 190 7.81 -17.29 -8.58
CA GLU A 190 9.25 -17.12 -8.82
C GLU A 190 9.67 -15.66 -8.64
N LEU A 191 8.89 -14.74 -9.21
CA LEU A 191 9.08 -13.30 -9.03
C LEU A 191 9.05 -12.93 -7.54
N MET A 192 8.02 -13.38 -6.81
CA MET A 192 7.89 -13.04 -5.40
C MET A 192 9.05 -13.61 -4.57
N GLN A 193 9.55 -14.80 -4.91
CA GLN A 193 10.73 -15.39 -4.26
C GLN A 193 12.01 -14.58 -4.53
N PHE A 194 12.19 -14.12 -5.76
CA PHE A 194 13.30 -13.25 -6.13
C PHE A 194 13.27 -11.94 -5.34
N LEU A 195 12.11 -11.27 -5.29
CA LEU A 195 11.92 -9.99 -4.57
C LEU A 195 12.14 -10.15 -3.07
N ALA A 196 11.60 -11.21 -2.46
CA ALA A 196 11.78 -11.49 -1.04
C ALA A 196 13.26 -11.67 -0.69
N ALA A 197 14.03 -12.33 -1.56
CA ALA A 197 15.46 -12.53 -1.35
C ALA A 197 16.23 -11.20 -1.36
N GLN A 198 15.89 -10.28 -2.27
CA GLN A 198 16.52 -8.95 -2.30
C GLN A 198 16.20 -8.15 -1.04
N TYR A 199 14.93 -8.13 -0.64
CA TYR A 199 14.50 -7.33 0.50
C TYR A 199 15.00 -7.88 1.84
N LEU A 200 14.92 -9.19 2.07
CA LEU A 200 15.29 -9.79 3.35
C LEU A 200 16.80 -9.83 3.58
N ALA A 201 17.62 -9.88 2.52
CA ALA A 201 19.08 -9.96 2.60
C ALA A 201 19.60 -10.98 3.64
N GLY A 202 18.97 -12.16 3.68
CA GLY A 202 19.31 -13.26 4.59
C GLY A 202 18.48 -13.33 5.89
N GLN A 203 17.60 -12.37 6.16
CA GLN A 203 16.66 -12.46 7.29
C GLN A 203 15.65 -13.60 7.11
N PRO A 204 15.16 -14.20 8.22
CA PRO A 204 14.09 -15.19 8.16
C PRO A 204 12.84 -14.65 7.43
N ARG A 205 12.22 -15.49 6.61
CA ARG A 205 11.04 -15.11 5.83
C ARG A 205 9.79 -14.84 6.67
N ASN A 206 9.78 -15.25 7.93
CA ASN A 206 8.71 -14.97 8.88
C ASN A 206 9.09 -13.85 9.87
N THR A 207 10.16 -13.08 9.61
CA THR A 207 10.52 -11.91 10.41
C THR A 207 9.31 -10.98 10.53
N PRO A 208 8.73 -10.74 11.72
CA PRO A 208 7.42 -10.10 11.85
C PRO A 208 7.28 -8.73 11.19
N LEU A 209 8.33 -7.90 11.20
CA LEU A 209 8.31 -6.57 10.58
C LEU A 209 8.64 -6.56 9.08
N ALA A 210 9.06 -7.71 8.52
CA ALA A 210 9.14 -7.93 7.07
C ALA A 210 7.90 -8.68 6.54
N SER A 211 7.29 -9.50 7.40
CA SER A 211 6.11 -10.32 7.13
C SER A 211 5.04 -10.07 8.20
N PRO A 212 4.32 -8.94 8.13
CA PRO A 212 3.37 -8.51 9.18
C PRO A 212 2.21 -9.47 9.41
N ALA A 213 1.96 -10.43 8.52
CA ALA A 213 0.99 -11.51 8.78
C ALA A 213 1.33 -12.36 10.01
N PHE A 214 2.62 -12.39 10.42
CA PHE A 214 3.11 -13.08 11.62
C PHE A 214 3.37 -12.16 12.83
N ALA A 215 3.11 -10.87 12.71
CA ALA A 215 3.31 -9.93 13.80
C ALA A 215 2.18 -10.00 14.83
N ASP A 216 2.46 -9.54 16.05
CA ASP A 216 1.39 -9.18 16.99
C ASP A 216 0.72 -7.90 16.51
N LEU A 217 -0.54 -8.01 16.10
CA LEU A 217 -1.33 -6.91 15.54
C LEU A 217 -2.22 -6.21 16.58
N ARG A 218 -2.19 -6.60 17.86
CA ARG A 218 -3.06 -6.00 18.89
C ARG A 218 -2.80 -4.49 19.01
N GLY A 219 -3.87 -3.70 19.08
CA GLY A 219 -3.78 -2.25 19.31
C GLY A 219 -3.26 -1.43 18.14
N ILE A 220 -3.17 -1.99 16.92
CA ILE A 220 -2.94 -1.18 15.71
C ILE A 220 -4.25 -0.53 15.23
N ALA A 221 -4.12 0.45 14.33
CA ALA A 221 -5.27 1.11 13.70
C ALA A 221 -6.18 0.13 12.92
N PRO A 222 -7.49 0.44 12.77
CA PRO A 222 -8.39 -0.30 11.88
C PRO A 222 -7.84 -0.44 10.47
N LEU A 223 -8.03 -1.62 9.87
CA LEU A 223 -7.55 -1.95 8.53
C LEU A 223 -8.73 -2.08 7.56
N THR A 224 -8.62 -1.43 6.40
CA THR A 224 -9.39 -1.78 5.21
C THR A 224 -8.44 -2.40 4.19
N ILE A 225 -8.75 -3.60 3.72
CA ILE A 225 -7.91 -4.37 2.81
C ILE A 225 -8.69 -4.63 1.54
N PHE A 226 -8.15 -4.19 0.40
CA PHE A 226 -8.66 -4.50 -0.93
C PHE A 226 -7.77 -5.56 -1.56
N VAL A 227 -8.37 -6.59 -2.15
CA VAL A 227 -7.61 -7.62 -2.87
C VAL A 227 -8.45 -8.21 -4.00
N GLY A 228 -7.82 -8.49 -5.12
CA GLY A 228 -8.40 -9.13 -6.28
C GLY A 228 -8.46 -10.64 -6.14
N ALA A 229 -9.57 -11.26 -6.57
CA ALA A 229 -9.79 -12.70 -6.44
C ALA A 229 -8.90 -13.55 -7.38
N THR A 230 -8.22 -12.94 -8.35
CA THR A 230 -7.27 -13.62 -9.25
C THR A 230 -5.82 -13.45 -8.81
N GLU A 231 -5.54 -12.71 -7.73
CA GLU A 231 -4.17 -12.45 -7.29
C GLU A 231 -3.48 -13.66 -6.67
N THR A 232 -2.17 -13.82 -6.90
CA THR A 232 -1.36 -14.74 -6.09
C THR A 232 -1.27 -14.30 -4.62
N LEU A 233 -1.47 -13.01 -4.34
CA LEU A 233 -1.49 -12.42 -2.99
C LEU A 233 -2.85 -12.49 -2.28
N LEU A 234 -3.85 -13.14 -2.87
CA LEU A 234 -5.18 -13.26 -2.26
C LEU A 234 -5.11 -13.83 -0.84
N ASP A 235 -4.39 -14.93 -0.65
CA ASP A 235 -4.35 -15.60 0.65
C ASP A 235 -3.41 -14.88 1.64
N ASP A 236 -2.45 -14.07 1.17
CA ASP A 236 -1.67 -13.13 2.02
C ASP A 236 -2.60 -12.09 2.66
N ALA A 237 -3.47 -11.47 1.85
CA ALA A 237 -4.44 -10.49 2.33
C ALA A 237 -5.45 -11.10 3.31
N ILE A 238 -5.94 -12.31 3.02
CA ILE A 238 -6.82 -13.07 3.91
C ILE A 238 -6.10 -13.42 5.22
N ALA A 239 -4.84 -13.86 5.15
CA ALA A 239 -4.06 -14.19 6.33
C ALA A 239 -3.84 -12.98 7.23
N LEU A 240 -3.47 -11.82 6.66
CA LEU A 240 -3.33 -10.57 7.39
C LEU A 240 -4.66 -10.15 8.04
N ALA A 241 -5.76 -10.17 7.29
CA ALA A 241 -7.10 -9.86 7.79
C ALA A 241 -7.50 -10.76 8.97
N ARG A 242 -7.24 -12.07 8.84
CA ARG A 242 -7.51 -13.06 9.90
C ARG A 242 -6.66 -12.79 11.14
N SER A 243 -5.35 -12.60 10.98
CA SER A 243 -4.44 -12.31 12.10
C SER A 243 -4.85 -11.03 12.83
N ALA A 244 -5.24 -9.98 12.11
CA ALA A 244 -5.69 -8.73 12.68
C ALA A 244 -7.03 -8.89 13.43
N THR A 245 -7.98 -9.62 12.83
CA THR A 245 -9.28 -9.92 13.47
C THR A 245 -9.10 -10.70 14.78
N LEU A 246 -8.23 -11.72 14.79
CA LEU A 246 -7.90 -12.49 16.00
C LEU A 246 -7.20 -11.65 17.07
N ALA A 247 -6.58 -10.54 16.68
CA ALA A 247 -5.95 -9.56 17.55
C ALA A 247 -6.91 -8.43 18.00
N ASP A 248 -8.22 -8.59 17.79
CA ASP A 248 -9.28 -7.61 18.12
C ASP A 248 -9.13 -6.26 17.38
N VAL A 249 -8.51 -6.29 16.18
CA VAL A 249 -8.45 -5.14 15.29
C VAL A 249 -9.71 -5.11 14.42
N GLN A 250 -10.30 -3.93 14.26
CA GLN A 250 -11.39 -3.76 13.29
C GLN A 250 -10.84 -3.92 11.86
N VAL A 251 -11.39 -4.89 11.13
CA VAL A 251 -10.97 -5.19 9.76
C VAL A 251 -12.17 -5.13 8.81
N ARG A 252 -11.96 -4.49 7.66
CA ARG A 252 -12.81 -4.60 6.48
C ARG A 252 -12.00 -5.24 5.36
N LEU A 253 -12.45 -6.39 4.86
CA LEU A 253 -11.80 -7.09 3.75
C LEU A 253 -12.72 -7.07 2.52
N GLU A 254 -12.23 -6.49 1.43
CA GLU A 254 -12.91 -6.34 0.15
C GLU A 254 -12.23 -7.24 -0.89
N ILE A 255 -12.83 -8.40 -1.17
CA ILE A 255 -12.35 -9.33 -2.19
C ILE A 255 -13.11 -9.06 -3.50
N TRP A 256 -12.42 -8.54 -4.51
CA TRP A 256 -13.03 -8.12 -5.77
C TRP A 256 -12.97 -9.24 -6.82
N PRO A 257 -14.12 -9.72 -7.32
CA PRO A 257 -14.16 -10.77 -8.33
C PRO A 257 -13.37 -10.39 -9.58
N LYS A 258 -12.61 -11.34 -10.14
CA LYS A 258 -11.83 -11.22 -11.38
C LYS A 258 -10.68 -10.19 -11.38
N MET A 259 -10.60 -9.33 -10.38
CA MET A 259 -9.59 -8.28 -10.33
C MET A 259 -8.20 -8.86 -10.05
N PHE A 260 -7.20 -8.31 -10.75
CA PHE A 260 -5.77 -8.64 -10.64
C PHE A 260 -5.05 -7.71 -9.66
N HIS A 261 -3.75 -7.92 -9.51
CA HIS A 261 -2.90 -7.19 -8.57
C HIS A 261 -2.97 -5.67 -8.74
N PHE A 262 -3.37 -4.98 -7.65
CA PHE A 262 -3.47 -3.53 -7.58
C PHE A 262 -4.25 -2.90 -8.75
N TRP A 263 -5.37 -3.54 -9.15
CA TRP A 263 -6.27 -3.03 -10.17
C TRP A 263 -6.75 -1.57 -10.00
N PRO A 264 -6.86 -0.97 -8.79
CA PRO A 264 -7.28 0.43 -8.63
C PRO A 264 -6.35 1.43 -9.32
N ASN A 265 -5.08 1.07 -9.53
CA ASN A 265 -4.11 1.86 -10.28
C ASN A 265 -4.56 2.18 -11.72
N TYR A 266 -5.44 1.33 -12.28
CA TYR A 266 -5.94 1.43 -13.64
C TYR A 266 -7.32 2.11 -13.72
N TYR A 267 -7.67 2.90 -12.70
CA TYR A 267 -8.90 3.71 -12.68
C TYR A 267 -9.18 4.53 -13.96
N PRO A 268 -8.20 5.02 -14.75
CA PRO A 268 -8.52 5.81 -15.94
C PRO A 268 -9.21 4.99 -17.05
N GLN A 269 -9.07 3.67 -17.03
CA GLN A 269 -9.55 2.78 -18.10
C GLN A 269 -10.32 1.55 -17.59
N LEU A 270 -10.44 1.36 -16.27
CA LEU A 270 -11.12 0.22 -15.64
C LEU A 270 -12.11 0.74 -14.60
N ALA A 271 -13.40 0.55 -14.85
CA ALA A 271 -14.46 1.03 -13.98
C ALA A 271 -14.36 0.46 -12.55
N GLU A 272 -14.05 -0.82 -12.40
CA GLU A 272 -13.82 -1.46 -11.09
C GLU A 272 -12.62 -0.85 -10.36
N GLY A 273 -11.61 -0.36 -11.10
CA GLY A 273 -10.47 0.36 -10.53
C GLY A 273 -10.91 1.70 -9.94
N LYS A 274 -11.72 2.46 -10.68
CA LYS A 274 -12.28 3.74 -10.20
C LYS A 274 -13.19 3.54 -8.99
N ASN A 275 -14.05 2.52 -9.02
CA ASN A 275 -14.96 2.22 -7.92
C ASN A 275 -14.20 1.87 -6.61
N ALA A 276 -13.13 1.09 -6.72
CA ALA A 276 -12.29 0.75 -5.57
C ALA A 276 -11.53 1.98 -5.02
N LEU A 277 -10.99 2.83 -5.91
CA LEU A 277 -10.34 4.08 -5.54
C LEU A 277 -11.30 5.02 -4.80
N ASP A 278 -12.51 5.22 -5.32
CA ASP A 278 -13.51 6.10 -4.72
C ASP A 278 -13.99 5.60 -3.36
N MET A 279 -14.17 4.27 -3.25
CA MET A 279 -14.48 3.62 -1.98
C MET A 279 -13.37 3.85 -0.95
N ALA A 280 -12.11 3.64 -1.35
CA ALA A 280 -10.96 3.87 -0.48
C ALA A 280 -10.85 5.33 -0.02
N GLY A 281 -11.01 6.29 -0.94
CA GLY A 281 -11.02 7.71 -0.59
C GLY A 281 -12.11 8.07 0.42
N THR A 282 -13.33 7.53 0.22
CA THR A 282 -14.44 7.73 1.15
C THR A 282 -14.13 7.17 2.54
N ILE A 283 -13.54 5.99 2.62
CA ILE A 283 -13.15 5.34 3.89
C ILE A 283 -12.10 6.19 4.62
N LEU A 284 -11.06 6.66 3.92
CA LEU A 284 -10.02 7.51 4.51
C LEU A 284 -10.61 8.83 5.03
N ARG A 285 -11.51 9.46 4.28
CA ARG A 285 -12.22 10.67 4.70
C ARG A 285 -13.09 10.48 5.94
N GLN A 286 -13.80 9.36 6.03
CA GLN A 286 -14.62 9.03 7.20
C GLN A 286 -13.76 8.79 8.44
N ALA A 287 -12.56 8.21 8.27
CA ALA A 287 -11.65 7.91 9.36
C ALA A 287 -11.18 9.18 10.11
N VAL A 288 -10.93 10.29 9.40
CA VAL A 288 -10.57 11.57 10.05
C VAL A 288 -11.77 12.35 10.59
N SER A 289 -12.97 12.13 10.03
CA SER A 289 -14.20 12.85 10.39
C SER A 289 -14.87 12.31 11.65
N THR A 290 -14.58 11.06 12.01
CA THR A 290 -15.20 10.41 13.17
C THR A 290 -14.61 11.00 14.45
N LYS A 291 -15.35 11.90 15.12
CA LYS A 291 -15.10 12.20 16.53
C LYS A 291 -15.20 10.87 17.28
N LEU A 292 -14.08 10.36 17.78
CA LEU A 292 -14.07 9.24 18.73
C LEU A 292 -15.05 9.61 19.84
N ILE A 293 -16.24 8.99 19.84
CA ILE A 293 -17.12 9.01 20.99
C ILE A 293 -16.35 8.24 22.04
N SER A 294 -15.70 8.95 22.95
CA SER A 294 -15.09 8.38 24.15
C SER A 294 -16.18 7.55 24.83
N ARG A 295 -16.06 6.22 24.84
CA ARG A 295 -16.87 5.39 25.73
C ARG A 295 -16.60 5.92 27.14
N PRO A 296 -17.62 6.36 27.89
CA PRO A 296 -17.41 6.73 29.28
C PRO A 296 -16.83 5.51 30.01
N HIS A 297 -15.76 5.74 30.77
CA HIS A 297 -15.21 4.74 31.69
C HIS A 297 -16.37 4.18 32.53
N ALA A 298 -16.66 2.89 32.36
CA ALA A 298 -17.49 2.18 33.31
C ALA A 298 -16.68 2.07 34.60
N LEU A 299 -17.07 2.86 35.59
CA LEU A 299 -16.75 2.61 36.99
C LEU A 299 -17.43 1.31 37.40
N ALA A 300 -16.64 0.31 37.81
CA ALA A 300 -17.00 -0.72 38.77
C ALA A 300 -15.71 -1.31 39.35
#